data_AF-A0A1A8ZXV1-F1
#
_entry.id   AF-A0A1A8ZXV1-F1
#
_cell.length_a   1.000
_cell.length_b   1.000
_cell.length_c   1.000
_cell.angle_alpha   90.00
_cell.angle_beta   90.00
_cell.angle_gamma   90.00
#
_symmetry.space_group_name_H-M   'P 1'
#
loop_
_entity.id
_entity.type
_entity.pdbx_description
1 polymer ?
#
loop_
_entity_poly.entity_id
_entity_poly.type
_entity_poly.pdbx_seq_one_letter_code
_entity_poly.pdbx_strand_id
1 'polypeptide(L)'
;MSDRRERLRRAQIELRPEELDRVLQGDFPLATPADPLADFLVQLEIATVEETPLYEVPNGSVDLVRPPVRHGPWPAGSCAAVLARWHRAGWLGLYLPDHPAQWDIAPADWCDRLVDGDTLTAPDAEELLAHPERWRLRHADGHVAPYQTEAGRTASWEQWRDEVRDLARRLPLD
;
A
#
# COMPACT_ATOMS: atom_id res chain seq x y z
N MET A 1 -22.08 -10.06 3.83
CA MET A 1 -21.41 -8.77 3.55
C MET A 1 -21.51 -7.73 4.67
N SER A 2 -22.31 -7.93 5.73
CA SER A 2 -22.52 -6.94 6.81
C SER A 2 -21.47 -6.98 7.94
N ASP A 3 -20.70 -8.07 8.10
CA ASP A 3 -19.90 -8.28 9.32
C ASP A 3 -18.45 -7.73 9.25
N ARG A 4 -17.89 -7.53 8.05
CA ARG A 4 -16.49 -7.06 7.85
C ARG A 4 -16.36 -5.53 7.87
N ARG A 5 -17.31 -4.81 7.26
CA ARG A 5 -17.39 -3.34 7.34
C ARG A 5 -17.71 -2.84 8.74
N GLU A 6 -18.48 -3.62 9.52
CA GLU A 6 -18.78 -3.32 10.93
C GLU A 6 -17.55 -3.49 11.83
N ARG A 7 -16.69 -4.49 11.55
CA ARG A 7 -15.41 -4.68 12.26
C ARG A 7 -14.41 -3.56 11.94
N LEU A 8 -14.33 -3.12 10.69
CA LEU A 8 -13.51 -1.97 10.29
C LEU A 8 -14.01 -0.65 10.88
N ARG A 9 -15.34 -0.43 10.94
CA ARG A 9 -15.93 0.73 11.63
C ARG A 9 -15.73 0.69 13.15
N ARG A 10 -15.70 -0.48 13.78
CA ARG A 10 -15.37 -0.63 15.21
C ARG A 10 -13.88 -0.43 15.51
N ALA A 11 -13.00 -0.56 14.51
CA ALA A 11 -11.58 -0.20 14.63
C ALA A 11 -11.34 1.33 14.46
N GLN A 12 -12.36 2.08 14.04
CA GLN A 12 -12.29 3.52 13.72
C GLN A 12 -12.72 4.42 14.92
N ILE A 13 -11.92 4.40 15.99
CA ILE A 13 -11.43 5.53 16.81
C ILE A 13 -12.40 6.47 17.57
N GLU A 14 -12.22 6.48 18.91
CA GLU A 14 -12.65 7.50 19.89
C GLU A 14 -11.46 8.39 20.34
N LEU A 15 -10.85 9.16 19.43
CA LEU A 15 -9.91 10.24 19.81
C LEU A 15 -10.60 11.59 19.71
N ARG A 16 -10.34 12.46 20.69
CA ARG A 16 -10.81 13.85 20.63
C ARG A 16 -9.95 14.64 19.64
N PRO A 17 -10.48 15.70 19.02
CA PRO A 17 -9.73 16.51 18.03
C PRO A 17 -8.37 17.00 18.54
N GLU A 18 -8.27 17.41 19.80
CA GLU A 18 -7.02 17.86 20.41
C GLU A 18 -5.97 16.75 20.60
N GLU A 19 -6.39 15.50 20.62
CA GLU A 19 -5.50 14.33 20.69
C GLU A 19 -5.03 13.94 19.28
N LEU A 20 -5.91 14.08 18.29
CA LEU A 20 -5.56 13.91 16.88
C LEU A 20 -4.45 14.88 16.45
N ASP A 21 -4.61 16.18 16.74
CA ASP A 21 -3.61 17.19 16.40
C ASP A 21 -2.24 16.87 17.00
N ARG A 22 -2.20 16.41 18.25
CA ARG A 22 -0.96 16.00 18.90
C ARG A 22 -0.32 14.78 18.27
N VAL A 23 -1.11 13.79 17.84
CA VAL A 23 -0.57 12.61 17.12
C VAL A 23 0.03 13.03 15.79
N LEU A 24 -0.65 13.90 15.04
CA LEU A 24 -0.16 14.45 13.77
C LEU A 24 1.10 15.30 13.96
N GLN A 25 1.25 15.97 15.11
CA GLN A 25 2.43 16.75 15.48
C GLN A 25 3.57 15.90 16.06
N GLY A 26 3.35 14.60 16.32
CA GLY A 26 4.35 13.70 16.91
C GLY A 26 4.49 13.77 18.43
N ASP A 27 3.54 14.39 19.12
CA ASP A 27 3.57 14.65 20.57
C ASP A 27 3.01 13.50 21.42
N PHE A 28 2.66 12.36 20.81
CA PHE A 28 2.22 11.15 21.51
C PHE A 28 3.22 10.00 21.31
N PRO A 29 3.56 9.23 22.37
CA PRO A 29 4.26 7.98 22.19
C PRO A 29 3.38 7.03 21.38
N LEU A 30 3.89 6.58 20.24
CA LEU A 30 3.23 5.64 19.35
C LEU A 30 3.64 4.22 19.75
N ALA A 31 2.66 3.34 19.86
CA ALA A 31 2.93 1.92 20.01
C ALA A 31 3.49 1.36 18.70
N THR A 32 4.37 0.36 18.82
CA THR A 32 4.85 -0.42 17.68
C THR A 32 4.16 -1.79 17.65
N PRO A 33 3.95 -2.37 16.47
CA PRO A 33 3.43 -3.72 16.33
C PRO A 33 4.31 -4.77 17.03
N ALA A 34 3.71 -5.83 17.56
CA ALA A 34 4.43 -6.91 18.24
C ALA A 34 5.16 -7.86 17.28
N ASP A 35 4.66 -8.02 16.06
CA ASP A 35 5.26 -8.83 14.99
C ASP A 35 5.43 -7.95 13.74
N PRO A 36 6.64 -7.38 13.51
CA PRO A 36 6.90 -6.47 12.40
C PRO A 36 6.68 -7.10 11.02
N LEU A 37 6.90 -8.40 10.87
CA LEU A 37 6.72 -9.09 9.58
C LEU A 37 5.23 -9.28 9.29
N ALA A 38 4.46 -9.72 10.29
CA ALA A 38 3.02 -9.83 10.15
C ALA A 38 2.37 -8.47 9.87
N ASP A 39 2.85 -7.43 10.58
CA ASP A 39 2.39 -6.05 10.38
C ASP A 39 2.66 -5.55 8.97
N PHE A 40 3.91 -5.67 8.50
CA PHE A 40 4.31 -5.30 7.15
C PHE A 40 3.42 -5.95 6.07
N LEU A 41 3.18 -7.26 6.16
CA LEU A 41 2.38 -7.97 5.17
C LEU A 41 0.90 -7.57 5.23
N VAL A 42 0.34 -7.40 6.42
CA VAL A 42 -1.06 -6.96 6.59
C VAL A 42 -1.23 -5.55 6.02
N GLN A 43 -0.30 -4.64 6.30
CA GLN A 43 -0.39 -3.27 5.84
C GLN A 43 -0.22 -3.15 4.31
N LEU A 44 0.58 -4.02 3.68
CA LEU A 44 0.61 -4.11 2.21
C LEU A 44 -0.68 -4.68 1.60
N GLU A 45 -1.35 -5.63 2.27
CA GLU A 45 -2.67 -6.11 1.83
C GLU A 45 -3.71 -4.98 1.94
N ILE A 46 -3.72 -4.26 3.06
CA ILE A 46 -4.57 -3.09 3.27
C ILE A 46 -4.31 -2.05 2.17
N ALA A 47 -3.05 -1.71 1.89
CA ALA A 47 -2.70 -0.77 0.82
C ALA A 47 -3.22 -1.20 -0.57
N THR A 48 -3.30 -2.51 -0.83
CA THR A 48 -3.88 -3.04 -2.08
C THR A 48 -5.41 -2.97 -2.09
N VAL A 49 -6.05 -3.12 -0.93
CA VAL A 49 -7.51 -3.00 -0.77
C VAL A 49 -7.96 -1.54 -0.82
N GLU A 50 -7.16 -0.63 -0.27
CA GLU A 50 -7.41 0.81 -0.25
C GLU A 50 -6.92 1.52 -1.51
N GLU A 51 -6.28 0.80 -2.42
CA GLU A 51 -5.73 1.33 -3.67
C GLU A 51 -4.75 2.50 -3.40
N THR A 52 -3.89 2.33 -2.39
CA THR A 52 -2.95 3.35 -1.91
C THR A 52 -1.88 3.65 -2.97
N PRO A 53 -1.65 4.93 -3.33
CA PRO A 53 -0.59 5.32 -4.27
C PRO A 53 0.79 4.81 -3.85
N LEU A 54 1.59 4.34 -4.80
CA LEU A 54 2.91 3.75 -4.55
C LEU A 54 3.86 4.70 -3.80
N TYR A 55 3.73 6.02 -3.94
CA TYR A 55 4.55 6.98 -3.18
C TYR A 55 4.23 6.99 -1.67
N GLU A 56 3.05 6.51 -1.26
CA GLU A 56 2.63 6.45 0.15
C GLU A 56 2.95 5.12 0.80
N VAL A 57 2.89 4.02 0.05
CA VAL A 57 3.05 2.66 0.58
C VAL A 57 4.29 2.49 1.49
N PRO A 58 5.50 2.95 1.12
CA PRO A 58 6.68 2.82 1.99
C PRO A 58 6.62 3.66 3.27
N ASN A 59 5.82 4.74 3.30
CA ASN A 59 5.73 5.61 4.46
C ASN A 59 4.96 4.97 5.62
N GLY A 60 4.20 3.90 5.34
CA GLY A 60 3.35 3.23 6.31
C GLY A 60 2.13 4.07 6.69
N SER A 61 1.58 3.80 7.87
CA SER A 61 0.33 4.40 8.34
C SER A 61 0.34 4.59 9.85
N VAL A 62 -0.63 5.35 10.37
CA VAL A 62 -0.85 5.47 11.81
C VAL A 62 -2.30 5.14 12.08
N ASP A 63 -2.52 4.03 12.81
CA ASP A 63 -3.82 3.72 13.36
C ASP A 63 -4.08 4.64 14.54
N LEU A 64 -5.04 5.54 14.39
CA LEU A 64 -5.38 6.56 15.39
C LEU A 64 -6.19 5.97 16.57
N VAL A 65 -6.01 4.69 16.91
CA VAL A 65 -6.64 4.02 18.07
C VAL A 65 -5.99 4.47 19.40
N ARG A 66 -6.40 3.93 20.55
CA ARG A 66 -5.83 4.28 21.86
C ARG A 66 -5.15 3.08 22.52
N PRO A 67 -3.81 3.10 22.73
CA PRO A 67 -2.85 4.10 22.23
C PRO A 67 -2.69 4.03 20.69
N PRO A 68 -2.31 5.12 20.01
CA PRO A 68 -2.11 5.10 18.57
C PRO A 68 -0.96 4.16 18.18
N VAL A 69 -1.08 3.50 17.04
CA VAL A 69 -0.10 2.52 16.56
C VAL A 69 0.53 3.04 15.27
N ARG A 70 1.86 3.05 15.21
CA ARG A 70 2.60 3.36 13.98
C ARG A 70 2.94 2.08 13.24
N HIS A 71 2.58 2.03 11.97
CA HIS A 71 2.96 0.99 11.03
C HIS A 71 4.03 1.53 10.10
N GLY A 72 5.13 0.80 9.93
CA GLY A 72 6.27 1.26 9.15
C GLY A 72 6.98 2.50 9.73
N PRO A 73 7.75 3.25 8.92
CA PRO A 73 7.95 3.06 7.48
C PRO A 73 8.70 1.77 7.14
N TRP A 74 8.71 1.40 5.86
CA TRP A 74 9.50 0.27 5.35
C TRP A 74 10.31 0.67 4.11
N PRO A 75 11.42 -0.03 3.81
CA PRO A 75 12.15 0.19 2.57
C PRO A 75 11.27 -0.03 1.34
N ALA A 76 11.23 0.94 0.42
CA ALA A 76 10.42 0.83 -0.80
C ALA A 76 10.75 -0.42 -1.62
N GLY A 77 12.02 -0.86 -1.62
CA GLY A 77 12.44 -2.12 -2.24
C GLY A 77 11.79 -3.37 -1.63
N SER A 78 11.57 -3.38 -0.31
CA SER A 78 10.88 -4.48 0.36
C SER A 78 9.40 -4.50 0.00
N CYS A 79 8.74 -3.32 -0.02
CA CYS A 79 7.36 -3.19 -0.50
C CYS A 79 7.22 -3.69 -1.94
N ALA A 80 8.10 -3.22 -2.83
CA ALA A 80 8.10 -3.57 -4.24
C ALA A 80 8.30 -5.07 -4.48
N ALA A 81 9.19 -5.72 -3.74
CA ALA A 81 9.42 -7.16 -3.85
C ALA A 81 8.16 -7.98 -3.55
N VAL A 82 7.38 -7.59 -2.52
CA VAL A 82 6.12 -8.24 -2.16
C VAL A 82 5.05 -7.97 -3.23
N LEU A 83 4.85 -6.69 -3.60
CA LEU A 83 3.86 -6.32 -4.62
C LEU A 83 4.16 -7.00 -5.97
N ALA A 84 5.42 -7.08 -6.38
CA ALA A 84 5.85 -7.76 -7.60
C ALA A 84 5.54 -9.27 -7.55
N ARG A 85 5.66 -9.90 -6.38
CA ARG A 85 5.34 -11.31 -6.23
C ARG A 85 3.84 -11.56 -6.35
N TRP A 86 3.00 -10.70 -5.75
CA TRP A 86 1.55 -10.77 -5.90
C TRP A 86 1.05 -10.42 -7.31
N HIS A 87 1.71 -9.46 -7.98
CA HIS A 87 1.46 -9.15 -9.39
C HIS A 87 1.70 -10.37 -10.28
N ARG A 88 2.86 -11.03 -10.13
CA ARG A 88 3.19 -12.25 -10.90
C ARG A 88 2.26 -13.43 -10.59
N ALA A 89 1.67 -13.47 -9.40
CA ALA A 89 0.64 -14.46 -9.05
C ALA A 89 -0.72 -14.15 -9.71
N GLY A 90 -0.85 -13.00 -10.39
CA GLY A 90 -2.08 -12.53 -11.01
C GLY A 90 -3.10 -12.00 -10.00
N TRP A 91 -2.70 -11.72 -8.75
CA TRP A 91 -3.59 -11.27 -7.68
C TRP A 91 -3.68 -9.75 -7.57
N LEU A 92 -2.69 -9.05 -8.14
CA LEU A 92 -2.56 -7.61 -8.09
C LEU A 92 -2.39 -7.08 -9.51
N GLY A 93 -3.11 -6.01 -9.84
CA GLY A 93 -2.85 -5.16 -11.00
C GLY A 93 -2.41 -3.78 -10.55
N LEU A 94 -1.94 -2.96 -11.50
CA LEU A 94 -1.56 -1.56 -11.27
C LEU A 94 -2.32 -0.65 -12.24
N TYR A 95 -2.81 0.49 -11.75
CA TYR A 95 -3.49 1.48 -12.56
C TYR A 95 -3.11 2.90 -12.12
N LEU A 96 -3.20 3.86 -13.03
CA LEU A 96 -3.03 5.29 -12.75
C LEU A 96 -4.41 5.92 -12.54
N PRO A 97 -4.81 6.25 -11.30
CA PRO A 97 -6.08 6.90 -11.04
C PRO A 97 -6.15 8.31 -11.65
N ASP A 98 -7.38 8.75 -11.92
CA ASP A 98 -7.66 10.14 -12.25
C ASP A 98 -7.23 11.03 -11.08
N HIS A 99 -6.32 11.97 -11.37
CA HIS A 99 -5.83 12.94 -10.42
C HIS A 99 -6.30 14.34 -10.80
N PRO A 100 -6.46 15.25 -9.83
CA PRO A 100 -6.89 16.61 -10.13
C PRO A 100 -5.88 17.33 -11.04
N ALA A 101 -6.37 18.01 -12.08
CA ALA A 101 -5.53 18.67 -13.09
C ALA A 101 -4.56 19.74 -12.53
N GLN A 102 -4.81 20.23 -11.32
CA GLN A 102 -3.93 21.16 -10.61
C GLN A 102 -2.71 20.49 -9.96
N TRP A 103 -2.65 19.15 -9.91
CA TRP A 103 -1.47 18.44 -9.44
C TRP A 103 -0.43 18.45 -10.57
N ASP A 104 0.66 19.18 -10.36
CA ASP A 104 1.80 19.25 -11.29
C ASP A 104 2.60 17.93 -11.23
N ILE A 105 2.07 16.91 -11.91
CA ILE A 105 2.63 15.55 -11.97
C ILE A 105 3.36 15.39 -13.30
N ALA A 106 4.66 15.08 -13.24
CA ALA A 106 5.41 14.74 -14.43
C ALA A 106 4.91 13.40 -15.02
N PRO A 107 4.57 13.36 -16.33
CA PRO A 107 4.09 12.13 -16.95
C PRO A 107 5.22 11.10 -17.05
N ALA A 108 4.86 9.83 -16.94
CA ALA A 108 5.77 8.71 -17.20
C ALA A 108 5.75 8.32 -18.68
N ASP A 109 6.77 7.59 -19.09
CA ASP A 109 6.92 7.08 -20.45
C ASP A 109 5.89 6.02 -20.84
N TRP A 110 5.22 5.39 -19.88
CA TRP A 110 4.17 4.38 -20.10
C TRP A 110 2.75 4.96 -20.18
N CYS A 111 2.55 6.26 -19.97
CA CYS A 111 1.20 6.85 -19.93
C CYS A 111 0.43 6.69 -21.25
N ASP A 112 1.12 6.57 -22.39
CA ASP A 112 0.50 6.34 -23.71
C ASP A 112 0.21 4.85 -24.02
N ARG A 113 0.63 3.93 -23.14
CA ARG A 113 0.46 2.48 -23.27
C ARG A 113 -0.60 1.89 -22.33
N LEU A 114 -1.34 2.74 -21.62
CA LEU A 114 -2.39 2.29 -20.71
C LEU A 114 -3.47 1.47 -21.43
N VAL A 115 -3.90 0.40 -20.77
CA VAL A 115 -5.00 -0.47 -21.18
C VAL A 115 -6.26 -0.01 -20.48
N ASP A 116 -7.40 -0.08 -21.16
CA ASP A 116 -8.71 0.31 -20.61
C ASP A 116 -8.79 1.74 -20.06
N GLY A 117 -7.82 2.59 -20.43
CA GLY A 117 -7.75 4.02 -20.10
C GLY A 117 -6.83 4.36 -18.93
N ASP A 118 -6.64 3.44 -17.98
CA ASP A 118 -5.92 3.71 -16.72
C ASP A 118 -4.97 2.60 -16.28
N THR A 119 -5.08 1.39 -16.82
CA THR A 119 -4.41 0.20 -16.30
C THR A 119 -3.06 -0.01 -16.96
N LEU A 120 -2.01 -0.28 -16.17
CA LEU A 120 -0.68 -0.56 -16.72
C LEU A 120 -0.68 -1.93 -17.42
N THR A 121 0.10 -2.03 -18.51
CA THR A 121 0.41 -3.34 -19.09
C THR A 121 1.24 -4.17 -18.11
N ALA A 122 1.19 -5.51 -18.21
CA ALA A 122 1.99 -6.37 -17.35
C ALA A 122 3.51 -6.05 -17.41
N PRO A 123 4.12 -5.81 -18.59
CA PRO A 123 5.52 -5.36 -18.66
C PRO A 123 5.79 -4.03 -17.97
N ASP A 124 4.92 -3.02 -18.17
CA ASP A 124 5.11 -1.70 -17.55
C ASP A 124 4.95 -1.78 -16.02
N ALA A 125 4.01 -2.61 -15.53
CA ALA A 125 3.84 -2.86 -14.11
C ALA A 125 5.04 -3.59 -13.49
N GLU A 126 5.58 -4.60 -14.18
CA GLU A 126 6.80 -5.30 -13.73
C GLU A 126 8.02 -4.37 -13.68
N GLU A 127 8.19 -3.51 -14.68
CA GLU A 127 9.25 -2.50 -14.73
C GLU A 127 9.10 -1.49 -13.59
N LEU A 128 7.91 -0.96 -13.37
CA LEU A 128 7.65 0.00 -12.29
C LEU A 128 7.92 -0.60 -10.90
N LEU A 129 7.55 -1.87 -10.68
CA LEU A 129 7.82 -2.58 -9.42
C LEU A 129 9.29 -3.01 -9.29
N ALA A 130 10.05 -3.09 -10.38
CA ALA A 130 11.49 -3.31 -10.32
C ALA A 130 12.28 -2.05 -9.92
N HIS A 131 11.66 -0.87 -10.05
CA HIS A 131 12.28 0.44 -9.86
C HIS A 131 11.59 1.32 -8.79
N PRO A 132 11.54 0.88 -7.52
CA PRO A 132 10.86 1.60 -6.44
C PRO A 132 11.40 3.00 -6.15
N GLU A 133 12.61 3.33 -6.57
CA GLU A 133 13.18 4.68 -6.51
C GLU A 133 12.41 5.72 -7.35
N ARG A 134 11.54 5.25 -8.26
CA ARG A 134 10.67 6.07 -9.12
C ARG A 134 9.35 6.46 -8.43
N TRP A 135 8.97 5.82 -7.32
CA TRP A 135 7.70 6.06 -6.63
C TRP A 135 7.70 7.39 -5.89
N ARG A 136 7.50 8.48 -6.63
CA ARG A 136 7.68 9.85 -6.13
C ARG A 136 6.39 10.65 -6.26
N LEU A 137 6.10 11.47 -5.24
CA LEU A 137 4.90 12.31 -5.17
C LEU A 137 4.69 13.24 -6.38
N ARG A 138 5.73 13.66 -7.10
CA ARG A 138 5.63 14.58 -8.24
C ARG A 138 5.78 13.91 -9.61
N HIS A 139 5.64 12.59 -9.67
CA HIS A 139 5.81 11.81 -10.90
C HIS A 139 4.72 10.75 -11.01
N ALA A 140 4.22 10.49 -12.22
CA ALA A 140 3.10 9.55 -12.44
C ALA A 140 3.38 8.15 -11.87
N ASP A 141 4.64 7.69 -11.93
CA ASP A 141 5.10 6.44 -11.30
C ASP A 141 4.71 6.31 -9.81
N GLY A 142 4.73 7.42 -9.05
CA GLY A 142 4.35 7.39 -7.64
C GLY A 142 2.84 7.34 -7.42
N HIS A 143 2.06 7.84 -8.37
CA HIS A 143 0.59 7.92 -8.28
C HIS A 143 -0.11 6.67 -8.76
N VAL A 144 0.61 5.74 -9.38
CA VAL A 144 0.07 4.40 -9.66
C VAL A 144 -0.38 3.76 -8.35
N ALA A 145 -1.54 3.13 -8.39
CA ALA A 145 -2.14 2.43 -7.26
C ALA A 145 -2.24 0.92 -7.56
N PRO A 146 -1.97 0.05 -6.58
CA PRO A 146 -2.26 -1.36 -6.68
C PRO A 146 -3.76 -1.62 -6.48
N TYR A 147 -4.33 -2.56 -7.24
CA TYR A 147 -5.69 -3.03 -7.01
C TYR A 147 -5.75 -4.55 -7.03
N GLN A 148 -6.74 -5.12 -6.34
CA GLN A 148 -6.97 -6.56 -6.35
C GLN A 148 -7.65 -6.98 -7.66
N THR A 149 -7.05 -7.92 -8.39
CA THR A 149 -7.71 -8.59 -9.52
C THR A 149 -8.87 -9.47 -9.02
N GLU A 150 -9.66 -10.05 -9.95
CA GLU A 150 -10.68 -11.03 -9.56
C GLU A 150 -10.09 -12.24 -8.82
N ALA A 151 -8.93 -12.74 -9.28
CA ALA A 151 -8.22 -13.82 -8.60
C ALA A 151 -7.75 -13.38 -7.21
N GLY A 152 -7.20 -12.17 -7.10
CA GLY A 152 -6.75 -11.61 -5.82
C GLY A 152 -7.87 -11.43 -4.80
N ARG A 153 -9.05 -10.96 -5.23
CA ARG A 153 -10.24 -10.82 -4.38
C ARG A 153 -10.79 -12.15 -3.88
N THR A 154 -10.55 -13.24 -4.62
CA THR A 154 -11.04 -14.58 -4.29
C THR A 154 -10.06 -15.32 -3.37
N ALA A 155 -8.77 -14.98 -3.42
CA ALA A 155 -7.75 -15.58 -2.56
C ALA A 155 -7.94 -15.16 -1.09
N SER A 156 -7.77 -16.11 -0.16
CA SER A 156 -7.79 -15.82 1.27
C SER A 156 -6.51 -15.11 1.72
N TRP A 157 -6.57 -14.43 2.86
CA TRP A 157 -5.39 -13.79 3.45
C TRP A 157 -4.21 -14.77 3.63
N GLU A 158 -4.50 -16.01 4.04
CA GLU A 158 -3.47 -17.03 4.19
C GLU A 158 -2.76 -17.32 2.88
N GLN A 159 -3.46 -17.29 1.74
CA GLN A 159 -2.85 -17.48 0.42
C GLN A 159 -1.96 -16.28 0.06
N TRP A 160 -2.45 -15.05 0.25
CA TRP A 160 -1.67 -13.82 0.05
C TRP A 160 -0.37 -13.83 0.85
N ARG A 161 -0.47 -14.12 2.15
CA ARG A 161 0.67 -14.20 3.07
C ARG A 161 1.63 -15.32 2.68
N ASP A 162 1.13 -16.51 2.38
CA ASP A 162 1.97 -17.69 2.17
C ASP A 162 2.76 -17.61 0.87
N GLU A 163 2.22 -16.93 -0.15
CA GLU A 163 2.88 -16.67 -1.43
C GLU A 163 4.18 -15.85 -1.30
N VAL A 164 4.24 -14.97 -0.29
CA VAL A 164 5.37 -14.07 -0.04
C VAL A 164 6.13 -14.38 1.24
N ARG A 165 5.68 -15.35 2.05
CA ARG A 165 6.20 -15.63 3.39
C ARG A 165 7.72 -15.79 3.42
N ASP A 166 8.26 -16.65 2.55
CA ASP A 166 9.70 -16.93 2.54
C ASP A 166 10.53 -15.82 1.89
N LEU A 167 9.92 -15.04 0.99
CA LEU A 167 10.53 -13.81 0.47
C LEU A 167 10.63 -12.77 1.58
N ALA A 168 9.51 -12.46 2.24
CA ALA A 168 9.39 -11.38 3.20
C ALA A 168 10.28 -11.58 4.44
N ARG A 169 10.49 -12.83 4.89
CA ARG A 169 11.46 -13.15 5.97
C ARG A 169 12.91 -12.77 5.66
N ARG A 170 13.26 -12.57 4.40
CA ARG A 170 14.63 -12.25 3.94
C ARG A 170 14.79 -10.78 3.55
N LEU A 171 13.71 -9.99 3.58
CA LEU A 171 13.74 -8.59 3.22
C LEU A 171 14.13 -7.74 4.44
N PRO A 172 14.85 -6.62 4.23
CA PRO A 172 15.06 -5.63 5.28
C PRO A 172 13.74 -4.93 5.61
N LEU A 173 13.45 -4.72 6.89
CA LEU A 173 12.25 -4.01 7.35
C LEU A 173 12.57 -2.73 8.14
N ASP A 174 13.86 -2.45 8.35
CA ASP A 174 14.42 -1.33 9.11
C ASP A 174 15.41 -0.47 8.29
#